data_AF-A0A959CPH7-F1
#
_entry.id   AF-A0A959CPH7-F1
#
_cell.length_a   1.000
_cell.length_b   1.000
_cell.length_c   1.000
_cell.angle_alpha   90.00
_cell.angle_beta   90.00
_cell.angle_gamma   90.00
#
_symmetry.space_group_name_H-M   'P 1'
#
loop_
_entity.id
_entity.type
_entity.pdbx_description
1 polymer ?
#
loop_
_entity_poly.entity_id
_entity_poly.type
_entity_poly.pdbx_seq_one_letter_code
_entity_poly.pdbx_strand_id
1 'polypeptide(L)' 'LVLDTKGLEVIKKDGVFHIKGEKGSKAISPAKLDSIAITASVMISSDAIALAIQHQAST' A
#
# COMPACT_ATOMS: atom_id res chain seq x y z
N LEU A 1 -2.03 5.11 6.38
CA LEU A 1 -0.80 4.30 6.26
C LEU A 1 0.36 5.23 5.92
N VAL A 2 1.41 5.24 6.73
CA VAL A 2 2.62 6.02 6.43
C VAL A 2 3.71 5.07 5.97
N LEU A 3 4.29 5.35 4.80
CA LEU A 3 5.38 4.59 4.20
C LEU A 3 6.67 5.43 4.31
N ASP A 4 7.38 5.26 5.43
CA ASP A 4 8.55 6.05 5.84
C ASP A 4 9.88 5.31 5.71
N THR A 5 9.82 4.02 5.37
CA THR A 5 11.00 3.18 5.24
C THR A 5 11.40 3.07 3.76
N LYS A 6 12.69 3.29 3.47
CA LYS A 6 13.23 3.16 2.11
C LYS A 6 13.20 1.70 1.65
N GLY A 7 12.98 1.49 0.36
CA GLY A 7 13.00 0.16 -0.23
C GLY A 7 11.75 -0.67 0.08
N LEU A 8 10.70 -0.07 0.63
CA LEU A 8 9.40 -0.73 0.73
C LEU A 8 8.83 -0.93 -0.68
N GLU A 9 8.24 -2.11 -0.89
CA GLU A 9 7.49 -2.47 -2.08
C GLU A 9 6.02 -2.67 -1.68
N VAL A 10 5.12 -1.92 -2.30
CA VAL A 10 3.67 -2.03 -2.10
C VAL A 10 3.04 -2.60 -3.35
N ILE A 11 2.49 -3.80 -3.22
CA ILE A 11 1.77 -4.50 -4.29
C ILE A 11 0.33 -4.80 -3.88
N LYS A 12 -0.54 -4.94 -4.88
CA LYS A 12 -1.86 -5.55 -4.69
C LYS A 12 -1.70 -7.07 -4.79
N LYS A 13 -2.17 -7.80 -3.79
CA LYS A 13 -2.30 -9.25 -3.85
C LYS A 13 -3.56 -9.66 -3.10
N ASP A 14 -4.36 -10.56 -3.66
CA ASP A 14 -5.60 -11.08 -3.05
C ASP A 14 -6.57 -9.97 -2.60
N GLY A 15 -6.62 -8.86 -3.36
CA GLY A 15 -7.49 -7.71 -3.06
C GLY A 15 -7.04 -6.83 -1.89
N VAL A 16 -5.85 -7.05 -1.33
CA VAL A 16 -5.31 -6.27 -0.22
C VAL A 16 -3.93 -5.70 -0.54
N PHE A 17 -3.51 -4.70 0.24
CA PHE A 17 -2.17 -4.13 0.15
C PHE A 17 -1.16 -5.06 0.81
N HIS A 18 -0.21 -5.57 0.04
CA HIS A 18 0.95 -6.29 0.54
C HIS A 18 2.15 -5.35 0.52
N ILE A 19 2.66 -5.03 1.72
CA ILE A 19 3.82 -4.19 1.93
C ILE A 19 4.99 -5.10 2.28
N LYS A 20 6.03 -5.11 1.46
CA LYS A 20 7.26 -5.86 1.68
C LYS A 20 8.40 -4.90 1.97
N GLY A 21 9.24 -5.25 2.93
CA GLY A 21 10.52 -4.60 3.19
C GLY A 21 11.56 -5.63 3.54
N GLU A 22 12.79 -5.19 3.79
CA GLU A 22 13.92 -6.09 4.07
C GLU A 22 13.70 -6.98 5.30
N LYS A 23 12.95 -6.49 6.30
CA LYS A 23 12.71 -7.18 7.57
C LYS A 23 11.45 -8.03 7.59
N GLY A 24 10.64 -8.02 6.52
CA GLY A 24 9.42 -8.82 6.46
C GLY A 24 8.33 -8.22 5.58
N SER A 25 7.14 -8.80 5.68
CA SER A 25 5.98 -8.36 4.91
C SER A 25 4.73 -8.24 5.79
N LYS A 26 3.81 -7.36 5.36
CA LYS A 26 2.53 -7.12 6.04
C LYS A 26 1.42 -7.02 4.99
N ALA A 27 0.27 -7.61 5.30
CA ALA A 27 -0.96 -7.44 4.53
C ALA A 27 -1.89 -6.46 5.26
N ILE A 28 -2.47 -5.51 4.52
CA ILE A 28 -3.41 -4.52 5.05
C ILE A 28 -4.62 -4.44 4.12
N SER A 29 -5.81 -4.65 4.67
CA SER A 29 -7.06 -4.47 3.94
C SER A 29 -7.30 -2.98 3.64
N PRO A 30 -7.74 -2.63 2.40
CA PRO A 30 -8.07 -1.25 2.05
C PRO A 30 -9.15 -0.67 2.96
N ALA A 31 -10.14 -1.46 3.39
CA ALA A 31 -11.20 -1.03 4.30
C ALA A 31 -10.73 -0.57 5.69
N LYS A 32 -9.44 -0.77 6.02
CA LYS A 32 -8.82 -0.30 7.26
C LYS A 32 -7.95 0.94 7.06
N LEU A 33 -8.00 1.57 5.88
CA LEU A 33 -7.13 2.66 5.47
C LEU A 33 -7.91 3.82 4.88
N ASP A 34 -7.86 4.97 5.56
CA ASP A 34 -8.44 6.22 5.03
C ASP A 34 -7.50 6.93 4.05
N SER A 35 -6.19 6.77 4.23
CA SER A 35 -5.18 7.45 3.41
C SER A 35 -3.84 6.70 3.37
N ILE A 36 -3.04 6.97 2.34
CA ILE A 36 -1.65 6.51 2.20
C ILE A 36 -0.75 7.74 2.03
N ALA A 37 0.24 7.89 2.90
CA ALA A 37 1.25 8.94 2.84
C ALA A 37 2.62 8.31 2.57
N ILE A 38 3.30 8.80 1.54
CA ILE A 38 4.62 8.33 1.12
C ILE A 38 5.65 9.39 1.52
N THR A 39 6.54 9.06 2.45
CA THR A 39 7.57 10.00 2.96
C THR A 39 8.99 9.53 2.69
N ALA A 40 9.16 8.33 2.14
CA ALA A 40 10.44 7.77 1.71
C ALA A 40 10.35 7.19 0.29
N SER A 41 11.51 6.85 -0.29
CA SER A 41 11.58 6.17 -1.59
C SER A 41 11.03 4.75 -1.47
N VAL A 42 9.83 4.56 -2.01
CA VAL A 42 9.11 3.29 -2.05
C VAL A 42 8.70 2.95 -3.47
N MET A 43 8.62 1.66 -3.76
CA MET A 43 8.03 1.16 -5.00
C MET A 43 6.55 0.87 -4.74
N ILE A 44 5.67 1.33 -5.63
CA ILE A 44 4.23 1.05 -5.57
C ILE A 44 3.81 0.53 -6.93
N SER A 45 3.18 -0.64 -6.98
CA SER A 45 2.65 -1.17 -8.23
C SER A 45 1.42 -0.37 -8.69
N SER A 46 1.22 -0.29 -10.00
CA SER A 46 0.03 0.34 -10.60
C SER A 46 -1.27 -0.26 -10.05
N ASP A 47 -1.29 -1.57 -9.79
CA ASP A 47 -2.46 -2.26 -9.25
C ASP A 47 -2.78 -1.86 -7.80
N ALA A 48 -1.74 -1.56 -7.01
CA ALA A 48 -1.92 -1.03 -5.66
C ALA A 48 -2.48 0.39 -5.70
N ILE A 49 -2.03 1.22 -6.64
CA ILE A 49 -2.60 2.56 -6.87
C ILE A 49 -4.07 2.45 -7.28
N ALA A 50 -4.39 1.56 -8.22
CA ALA A 50 -5.77 1.33 -8.64
C ALA A 50 -6.66 0.88 -7.48
N LEU A 51 -6.16 0.02 -6.58
CA LEU A 51 -6.88 -0.39 -5.38
C LEU A 51 -7.17 0.78 -4.44
N ALA A 52 -6.19 1.67 -4.23
CA ALA A 52 -6.37 2.85 -3.39
C ALA A 52 -7.44 3.80 -3.96
N ILE A 53 -7.42 4.05 -5.27
CA ILE A 53 -8.40 4.89 -5.96
C ILE A 53 -9.80 4.26 -5.89
N GLN A 54 -9.92 2.96 -6.16
CA GLN A 54 -11.19 2.24 -6.09
C GLN A 54 -11.82 2.35 -4.70
N HIS A 55 -11.00 2.22 -3.65
CA HIS A 55 -11.49 2.32 -2.28
C HIS A 55 -11.94 3.75 -1.94
N GLN A 56 -11.15 4.75 -2.32
CA GLN A 56 -11.47 6.16 -2.05
C GLN A 56 -12.71 6.64 -2.81
N ALA A 57 -12.96 6.12 -4.02
CA ALA A 57 -14.17 6.42 -4.78
C ALA A 57 -15.44 5.74 -4.23
N SER A 58 -15.28 4.72 -3.38
CA SER A 58 -16.39 3.96 -2.78
C SER A 58 -16.77 4.46 -1.37
N THR A 59 -16.02 5.42 -0.82
CA THR A 59 -16.20 5.99 0.52
C THR A 59 -16.82 7.37 0.40
#